data_AF-A0A350RJG4-F1
#
_entry.id   AF-A0A350RJG4-F1
#
_cell.length_a   1.000
_cell.length_b   1.000
_cell.length_c   1.000
_cell.angle_alpha   90.00
_cell.angle_beta   90.00
_cell.angle_gamma   90.00
#
_symmetry.space_group_name_H-M   'P 1'
#
loop_
_entity.id
_entity.type
_entity.pdbx_description
1 polymer ?
#
loop_
_entity_poly.entity_id
_entity_poly.type
_entity_poly.pdbx_seq_one_letter_code
_entity_poly.pdbx_strand_id
1 'polypeptide(L)'
;MLDEIIVRKMPFDFPTDIDAVFVDGDHKRSFNFIAGSLLLPHLEPYLIRSMKDAEKYVTDPVVAEGLDKFVRQEAQHYQMHKKFNETIRLAGFSELEAFEKALSDD
;
A
#
# COMPACT_ATOMS: atom_id res chain seq x y z
N MET A 1 4.96 -16.05 14.55
CA MET A 1 4.62 -14.66 14.13
C MET A 1 5.63 -14.06 13.15
N LEU A 2 6.92 -13.90 13.45
CA LEU A 2 7.90 -13.34 12.48
C LEU A 2 8.37 -14.37 11.44
N ASP A 3 8.42 -15.63 11.84
CA ASP A 3 8.68 -16.81 11.03
C ASP A 3 7.57 -17.11 10.00
N GLU A 4 6.37 -16.58 10.23
CA GLU A 4 5.19 -16.77 9.36
C GLU A 4 5.09 -15.75 8.22
N ILE A 5 5.95 -14.71 8.23
CA ILE A 5 5.93 -13.68 7.19
C ILE A 5 6.41 -14.28 5.87
N ILE A 6 5.52 -14.32 4.88
CA ILE A 6 5.79 -14.85 3.55
C ILE A 6 5.71 -13.69 2.55
N VAL A 7 6.86 -13.36 1.95
CA VAL A 7 6.94 -12.37 0.88
C VAL A 7 6.27 -12.94 -0.37
N ARG A 8 5.15 -12.34 -0.79
CA ARG A 8 4.36 -12.78 -1.94
C ARG A 8 4.32 -11.72 -3.01
N LYS A 9 4.59 -12.13 -4.25
CA LYS A 9 4.23 -11.35 -5.44
C LYS A 9 2.79 -11.69 -5.81
N MET A 10 1.90 -10.71 -5.78
CA MET A 10 0.50 -10.94 -6.10
C MET A 10 0.33 -11.23 -7.60
N PRO A 11 -0.24 -12.39 -7.98
CA PRO A 11 -0.37 -12.81 -9.38
C PRO A 11 -1.70 -12.33 -9.98
N PHE A 12 -2.15 -11.13 -9.63
CA PHE A 12 -3.39 -10.55 -10.14
C PHE A 12 -3.18 -9.07 -10.47
N ASP A 13 -4.08 -8.56 -11.31
CA ASP A 13 -4.22 -7.15 -11.65
C ASP A 13 -5.65 -6.69 -11.35
N PHE A 14 -5.87 -5.38 -11.29
CA PHE A 14 -7.19 -4.80 -11.10
C PHE A 14 -7.85 -4.54 -12.47
N PRO A 15 -9.13 -4.89 -12.64
CA PRO A 15 -9.87 -4.66 -13.89
C PRO A 15 -10.10 -3.15 -14.09
N THR A 16 -10.00 -2.65 -15.32
CA THR A 16 -10.09 -1.21 -15.63
C THR A 16 -11.46 -0.60 -15.36
N ASP A 17 -12.50 -1.43 -15.24
CA ASP A 17 -13.90 -1.09 -15.01
C ASP A 17 -14.35 -1.45 -13.59
N ILE A 18 -13.44 -1.39 -12.60
CA ILE A 18 -13.77 -1.68 -11.21
C ILE A 18 -14.89 -0.75 -10.69
N ASP A 19 -15.84 -1.33 -9.97
CA ASP A 19 -16.81 -0.54 -9.21
C ASP A 19 -16.14 0.00 -7.94
N ALA A 20 -16.17 1.33 -7.77
CA ALA A 20 -15.65 1.99 -6.58
C ALA A 20 -16.48 1.67 -5.32
N VAL A 21 -17.69 1.13 -5.48
CA VAL A 21 -18.56 0.64 -4.41
C VAL A 21 -18.45 -0.89 -4.32
N PHE A 22 -17.30 -1.38 -3.87
CA PHE A 22 -17.02 -2.83 -3.76
C PHE A 22 -17.48 -3.47 -2.44
N VAL A 23 -17.95 -2.67 -1.47
CA VAL A 23 -18.62 -3.19 -0.27
C VAL A 23 -20.13 -3.11 -0.48
N ASP A 24 -20.76 -4.27 -0.63
CA ASP A 24 -22.18 -4.39 -0.90
C ASP A 24 -23.03 -3.66 0.16
N GLY A 25 -23.91 -2.78 -0.32
CA GLY A 25 -24.76 -1.93 0.52
C GLY A 25 -24.06 -0.82 1.33
N ASP A 26 -22.73 -0.68 1.26
CA ASP A 26 -21.96 0.26 2.09
C ASP A 26 -20.96 1.10 1.29
N HIS A 27 -21.49 2.18 0.72
CA HIS A 27 -20.72 3.16 -0.05
C HIS A 27 -19.69 3.87 0.80
N LYS A 28 -20.07 4.25 2.03
CA LYS A 28 -19.18 4.96 2.94
C LYS A 28 -17.95 4.12 3.26
N ARG A 29 -18.13 2.82 3.52
CA ARG A 29 -17.02 1.92 3.80
C ARG A 29 -16.13 1.69 2.59
N SER A 30 -16.70 1.55 1.40
CA SER A 30 -15.92 1.46 0.15
C SER A 30 -15.05 2.70 -0.04
N PHE A 31 -15.63 3.89 0.10
CA PHE A 31 -14.87 5.14 -0.03
C PHE A 31 -13.86 5.37 1.10
N ASN A 32 -14.12 4.91 2.33
CA ASN A 32 -13.12 4.95 3.40
C ASN A 32 -11.90 4.07 3.07
N PHE A 33 -12.11 2.89 2.49
CA PHE A 33 -11.01 2.03 2.05
C PHE A 33 -10.23 2.64 0.89
N ILE A 34 -10.93 3.24 -0.07
CA ILE A 34 -10.30 3.99 -1.17
C ILE A 34 -9.47 5.15 -0.60
N ALA A 35 -10.03 5.96 0.28
CA ALA A 35 -9.34 7.08 0.91
C ALA A 35 -8.08 6.63 1.67
N GLY A 36 -8.16 5.53 2.43
CA GLY A 36 -7.00 4.94 3.09
C GLY A 36 -5.94 4.47 2.08
N SER A 37 -6.36 3.75 1.04
CA SER A 37 -5.47 3.26 -0.01
C SER A 37 -4.75 4.38 -0.75
N LEU A 38 -5.38 5.53 -0.97
CA LEU A 38 -4.76 6.69 -1.62
C LEU A 38 -3.58 7.26 -0.81
N LEU A 39 -3.64 7.19 0.52
CA LEU A 39 -2.58 7.72 1.39
C LEU A 39 -1.38 6.77 1.54
N LEU A 40 -1.61 5.45 1.45
CA LEU A 40 -0.58 4.45 1.74
C LEU A 40 0.66 4.53 0.82
N PRO A 41 0.54 4.81 -0.50
CA PRO A 41 1.70 5.02 -1.36
C PRO A 41 2.65 6.15 -0.94
N HIS A 42 2.16 7.11 -0.15
CA HIS A 42 3.01 8.18 0.40
C HIS A 42 3.68 7.75 1.72
N LEU A 43 2.98 6.94 2.53
CA LEU A 43 3.46 6.45 3.82
C LEU A 43 4.43 5.26 3.71
N GLU A 44 4.11 4.27 2.88
CA GLU A 44 4.84 3.00 2.82
C GLU A 44 6.31 3.16 2.41
N PRO A 45 6.68 4.02 1.43
CA PRO A 45 8.10 4.26 1.14
C PRO A 45 8.85 4.85 2.33
N TYR A 46 8.21 5.72 3.11
CA TYR A 46 8.79 6.25 4.34
C TYR A 46 8.97 5.15 5.38
N LEU A 47 7.92 4.35 5.63
CA LEU A 47 7.97 3.21 6.55
C LEU A 47 9.09 2.23 6.19
N ILE A 48 9.19 1.85 4.91
CA ILE A 48 10.24 0.95 4.40
C ILE A 48 11.64 1.53 4.67
N ARG A 49 11.86 2.83 4.40
CA ARG A 49 13.16 3.47 4.65
C ARG A 49 13.50 3.51 6.13
N SER A 50 12.53 3.87 6.98
CA SER A 50 12.70 3.93 8.43
C SER A 50 13.01 2.55 9.02
N MET A 51 12.33 1.50 8.55
CA MET A 51 12.60 0.13 8.99
C MET A 51 13.97 -0.37 8.55
N LYS A 52 14.38 -0.09 7.30
CA LYS A 52 15.74 -0.40 6.84
C LYS A 52 16.81 0.33 7.62
N ASP A 53 16.58 1.59 8.00
CA ASP A 53 17.54 2.31 8.85
C ASP A 53 17.60 1.74 10.27
N ALA A 54 16.46 1.28 10.79
CA ALA A 54 16.38 0.63 12.09
C ALA A 54 17.09 -0.73 12.15
N GLU A 55 17.20 -1.44 11.00
CA GLU A 55 17.82 -2.77 10.90
C GLU A 55 19.22 -2.83 11.50
N LYS A 56 20.02 -1.76 11.37
CA LYS A 56 21.39 -1.68 11.92
C LYS A 56 21.46 -1.74 13.45
N TYR A 57 20.34 -1.53 14.14
CA TYR A 57 20.23 -1.61 15.60
C TYR A 57 19.66 -2.96 16.08
N VAL A 58 19.25 -3.84 15.16
CA VAL A 58 18.66 -5.13 15.50
C VAL A 58 19.77 -6.15 15.74
N THR A 59 19.83 -6.69 16.96
CA THR A 59 20.86 -7.67 17.36
C THR A 59 20.35 -9.11 17.37
N ASP A 60 19.04 -9.31 17.50
CA ASP A 60 18.43 -10.64 17.42
C ASP A 60 18.29 -11.06 15.95
N PRO A 61 18.94 -12.16 15.52
CA PRO A 61 18.88 -12.61 14.14
C PRO A 61 17.47 -12.97 13.66
N VAL A 62 16.59 -13.44 14.55
CA VAL A 62 15.19 -13.76 14.20
C VAL A 62 14.41 -12.49 13.90
N VAL A 63 14.67 -11.43 14.67
CA VAL A 63 14.04 -10.13 14.45
C VAL A 63 14.58 -9.48 13.17
N ALA A 64 15.88 -9.59 12.89
CA ALA A 64 16.47 -9.08 11.66
C ALA A 64 15.87 -9.76 10.42
N GLU A 65 15.74 -11.09 10.43
CA GLU A 65 15.11 -11.83 9.34
C GLU A 65 13.63 -11.46 9.16
N GLY A 66 12.90 -11.31 10.27
CA GLY A 66 11.50 -10.86 10.25
C GLY A 66 11.35 -9.46 9.67
N LEU A 67 12.27 -8.55 9.99
CA LEU A 67 12.29 -7.18 9.47
C LEU A 67 12.55 -7.14 7.96
N ASP A 68 13.51 -7.91 7.45
CA ASP A 68 13.73 -8.03 5.99
C ASP A 68 12.46 -8.53 5.28
N LYS A 69 11.86 -9.60 5.80
CA LYS A 69 10.62 -10.16 5.25
C LYS A 69 9.48 -9.15 5.26
N PHE A 70 9.31 -8.42 6.37
CA PHE A 70 8.32 -7.36 6.50
C PHE A 70 8.54 -6.28 5.44
N VAL A 71 9.75 -5.72 5.36
CA VAL A 71 10.12 -4.68 4.38
C VAL A 71 9.84 -5.12 2.94
N ARG A 72 10.16 -6.37 2.61
CA ARG A 72 9.91 -6.93 1.28
C ARG A 72 8.42 -7.15 1.02
N GLN A 73 7.65 -7.51 2.03
CA GLN A 73 6.20 -7.66 1.92
C GLN A 73 5.52 -6.29 1.75
N GLU A 74 5.89 -5.28 2.55
CA GLU A 74 5.39 -3.90 2.39
C GLU A 74 5.75 -3.33 1.01
N ALA A 75 6.92 -3.66 0.47
CA ALA A 75 7.27 -3.26 -0.90
C ALA A 75 6.33 -3.88 -1.95
N GLN A 76 5.85 -5.11 -1.75
CA GLN A 76 4.84 -5.72 -2.63
C GLN A 76 3.46 -5.10 -2.41
N HIS A 77 3.10 -4.81 -1.16
CA HIS A 77 1.85 -4.17 -0.80
C HIS A 77 1.70 -2.78 -1.41
N TYR A 78 2.77 -1.98 -1.34
CA TYR A 78 2.89 -0.68 -2.01
C TYR A 78 2.60 -0.75 -3.51
N GLN A 79 3.13 -1.76 -4.20
CA GLN A 79 2.83 -1.94 -5.63
C GLN A 79 1.34 -2.21 -5.87
N MET A 80 0.66 -2.93 -4.96
CA MET A 80 -0.77 -3.19 -5.08
C MET A 80 -1.60 -1.94 -4.83
N HIS A 81 -1.25 -1.12 -3.84
CA HIS A 81 -1.92 0.16 -3.64
C HIS A 81 -1.77 1.08 -4.85
N LYS A 82 -0.58 1.18 -5.45
CA LYS A 82 -0.41 1.96 -6.67
C LYS A 82 -1.30 1.49 -7.81
N LYS A 83 -1.32 0.18 -8.09
CA LYS A 83 -2.16 -0.40 -9.14
C LYS A 83 -3.64 -0.16 -8.87
N PHE A 84 -4.12 -0.42 -7.65
CA PHE A 84 -5.51 -0.21 -7.27
C PHE A 84 -5.92 1.26 -7.41
N ASN A 85 -5.10 2.18 -6.89
CA ASN A 85 -5.39 3.61 -6.96
C ASN A 85 -5.40 4.11 -8.42
N GLU A 86 -4.53 3.58 -9.29
CA GLU A 86 -4.55 3.88 -10.73
C GLU A 86 -5.90 3.49 -11.35
N THR A 87 -6.39 2.30 -11.03
CA THR A 87 -7.72 1.85 -11.47
C THR A 87 -8.84 2.74 -10.93
N ILE A 88 -8.81 3.12 -9.65
CA ILE A 88 -9.80 4.03 -9.06
C ILE A 88 -9.82 5.40 -9.74
N ARG A 89 -8.65 5.98 -10.07
CA ARG A 89 -8.60 7.26 -10.80
C ARG A 89 -9.36 7.18 -12.13
N LEU A 90 -9.20 6.08 -12.86
CA LEU A 90 -9.88 5.84 -14.13
C LEU A 90 -11.40 5.60 -13.97
N ALA A 91 -11.86 5.14 -12.80
CA ALA A 91 -13.27 4.84 -12.53
C ALA A 91 -14.16 6.08 -12.31
N GLY A 92 -13.61 7.31 -12.37
CA GLY A 92 -14.40 8.55 -12.33
C GLY A 92 -13.91 9.62 -11.36
N PHE A 93 -12.71 9.48 -10.80
CA PHE A 93 -12.16 10.41 -9.81
C PHE A 93 -10.98 11.21 -10.36
N SER A 94 -11.16 11.89 -11.50
CA SER A 94 -10.09 12.62 -12.19
C SER A 94 -9.44 13.74 -11.36
N GLU A 95 -10.14 14.27 -10.37
CA GLU A 95 -9.63 15.34 -9.49
C GLU A 95 -8.62 14.82 -8.44
N LEU A 96 -8.57 13.51 -8.18
CA LEU A 96 -7.66 12.93 -7.19
C LEU A 96 -6.19 13.12 -7.56
N GLU A 97 -5.85 13.09 -8.85
CA GLU A 97 -4.47 13.26 -9.29
C GLU A 97 -3.89 14.61 -8.84
N ALA A 98 -4.68 15.69 -8.96
CA ALA A 98 -4.26 17.01 -8.51
C ALA A 98 -4.06 17.08 -6.99
N PHE A 99 -4.94 16.42 -6.22
CA PHE A 99 -4.86 16.37 -4.77
C PHE A 99 -3.62 15.59 -4.28
N GLU A 100 -3.37 14.41 -4.85
CA GLU A 100 -2.21 13.59 -4.50
C GLU A 100 -0.89 14.27 -4.86
N LYS A 101 -0.85 15.02 -5.97
CA LYS A 101 0.32 15.83 -6.34
C LYS A 101 0.62 16.89 -5.29
N ALA A 102 -0.41 17.56 -4.76
CA ALA A 102 -0.22 18.54 -3.70
C ALA A 102 0.35 17.89 -2.42
N LEU A 103 -0.07 16.66 -2.09
CA LEU A 103 0.46 15.91 -0.94
C LEU A 103 1.91 15.42 -1.13
N SER A 104 2.36 15.21 -2.37
CA SER A 104 3.73 14.75 -2.63
C SER A 104 4.78 15.85 -2.65
N ASP A 105 4.35 17.11 -2.80
CA ASP A 105 5.22 18.28 -2.91
C ASP A 105 5.56 18.92 -1.54
N ASP A 106 4.93 18.45 -0.45
CA ASP A 106 5.22 18.79 0.96
C ASP A 106 6.27 17.85 1.59
#